data_AF-A0A6J7VEW9-F1
#
_entry.id   AF-A0A6J7VEW9-F1
#
_cell.length_a   1.000
_cell.length_b   1.000
_cell.length_c   1.000
_cell.angle_alpha   90.00
_cell.angle_beta   90.00
_cell.angle_gamma   90.00
#
_symmetry.space_group_name_H-M   'P 1'
#
loop_
_entity.id
_entity.type
_entity.pdbx_description
1 polymer ?
#
loop_
_entity_poly.entity_id
_entity_poly.type
_entity_poly.pdbx_seq_one_letter_code
_entity_poly.pdbx_strand_id
1 'polypeptide(L)'
;MKKYFPYISGVILFIFVLIALSVGATQIENFWSALAHPGSNEILWQIRIPRVAAAVLVGAALGIAGLMAQGACNNALAEPAILGTSAGASFGAVLAILLGVVQVGSIGAVICGALGALCATSLTFRLASLRSNLSSFALIIVGIAVSAIITAVVGLASTMVTRADARSISFWNFGSLSLITNNNVAALGSVLLIGAGLAWKVAPTLDLLSLGDATAFHLGVDTRKARMLALVALSILAGGAVSTVGTIAFLGLAAPHIARFIYGPAHRFLIIQSALIGATLLVAADTAARTIAAPNELPIGLVTSLIGAPILIVLVSMRNTIWKTP
;
A
#
# COMPACT_ATOMS: atom_id res chain seq x y z
N MET A 1 -22.70 8.33 -21.16
CA MET A 1 -21.88 8.60 -19.95
C MET A 1 -21.08 7.38 -19.43
N LYS A 2 -21.57 6.13 -19.52
CA LYS A 2 -20.84 4.93 -18.99
C LYS A 2 -19.48 4.61 -19.65
N LYS A 3 -19.26 4.98 -20.92
CA LYS A 3 -18.02 4.64 -21.67
C LYS A 3 -16.78 5.39 -21.18
N TYR A 4 -16.94 6.60 -20.63
CA TYR A 4 -15.81 7.44 -20.20
C TYR A 4 -15.54 7.43 -18.70
N PHE A 5 -16.52 6.95 -17.92
CA PHE A 5 -16.44 6.80 -16.47
C PHE A 5 -15.14 6.13 -15.95
N PRO A 6 -14.59 5.06 -16.56
CA PRO A 6 -13.31 4.47 -16.15
C PRO A 6 -12.10 5.40 -16.23
N TYR A 7 -12.11 6.41 -17.11
CA TYR A 7 -10.95 7.29 -17.33
C TYR A 7 -10.88 8.45 -16.33
N ILE A 8 -11.95 8.69 -15.57
CA ILE A 8 -12.05 9.80 -14.60
C ILE A 8 -10.92 9.70 -13.56
N SER A 9 -10.69 8.52 -12.97
CA SER A 9 -9.58 8.33 -12.01
C SER A 9 -8.21 8.65 -12.61
N GLY A 10 -8.01 8.34 -13.90
CA GLY A 10 -6.75 8.63 -14.59
C GLY A 10 -6.54 10.14 -14.80
N VAL A 11 -7.60 10.85 -15.18
CA VAL A 11 -7.55 12.32 -15.34
C VAL A 11 -7.32 13.00 -14.00
N ILE A 12 -8.00 12.56 -12.94
CA ILE A 12 -7.81 13.09 -11.59
C ILE A 12 -6.36 12.87 -11.14
N LEU A 13 -5.83 11.66 -11.30
CA LEU A 13 -4.43 11.37 -10.97
C LEU A 13 -3.46 12.29 -11.72
N PHE A 14 -3.68 12.48 -13.03
CA PHE A 14 -2.84 13.34 -13.85
C PHE A 14 -2.84 14.79 -13.34
N ILE A 15 -4.00 15.33 -12.98
CA ILE A 15 -4.12 16.68 -12.39
C ILE A 15 -3.35 16.76 -11.07
N PHE A 16 -3.53 15.78 -10.17
CA PHE A 16 -2.81 15.75 -8.89
C PHE A 16 -1.29 15.63 -9.07
N VAL A 17 -0.82 14.88 -10.07
CA VAL A 17 0.62 14.80 -10.41
C VAL A 17 1.15 16.15 -10.86
N LEU A 18 0.43 16.88 -11.73
CA LEU A 18 0.84 18.22 -12.16
C LEU A 18 0.88 19.22 -10.98
N ILE A 19 -0.11 19.14 -10.07
CA ILE A 19 -0.12 19.94 -8.85
C ILE A 19 1.07 19.57 -7.95
N ALA A 20 1.35 18.29 -7.74
CA ALA A 20 2.44 17.82 -6.89
C ALA A 20 3.84 18.16 -7.42
N LEU A 21 3.99 18.31 -8.75
CA LEU A 21 5.24 18.77 -9.37
C LEU A 21 5.43 20.28 -9.24
N SER A 22 4.37 21.05 -9.43
CA SER A 22 4.41 22.52 -9.35
C SER A 22 4.51 23.03 -7.91
N VAL A 23 3.81 22.40 -6.97
CA VAL A 23 3.74 22.81 -5.57
C VAL A 23 4.74 22.04 -4.71
N GLY A 24 5.51 22.74 -3.88
CA GLY A 24 6.46 22.14 -2.94
C GLY A 24 7.02 23.18 -1.96
N ALA A 25 8.00 22.76 -1.16
CA ALA A 25 8.64 23.62 -0.15
C ALA A 25 9.33 24.86 -0.74
N THR A 26 9.86 24.74 -1.96
CA THR A 26 10.43 25.86 -2.74
C THR A 26 9.48 26.23 -3.88
N GLN A 27 9.51 27.46 -4.37
CA GLN A 27 8.81 27.77 -5.63
C GLN A 27 9.73 27.48 -6.81
N ILE A 28 9.17 26.95 -7.90
CA ILE A 28 9.89 26.76 -9.17
C ILE A 28 9.48 27.89 -10.09
N GLU A 29 10.40 28.81 -10.35
CA GLU A 29 10.21 29.84 -11.37
C GLU A 29 10.11 29.19 -12.76
N ASN A 30 9.19 29.69 -13.59
CA ASN A 30 8.95 29.18 -14.94
C ASN A 30 8.75 27.65 -15.00
N PHE A 31 7.86 27.12 -14.15
CA PHE A 31 7.59 25.67 -14.04
C PHE A 31 7.45 24.95 -15.39
N TRP A 32 6.72 25.51 -16.35
CA TRP A 32 6.51 24.89 -17.66
C TRP A 32 7.79 24.78 -18.49
N SER A 33 8.67 25.79 -18.47
CA SER A 33 9.96 25.70 -19.16
C SER A 33 10.89 24.72 -18.45
N ALA A 34 10.85 24.71 -17.11
CA ALA A 34 11.62 23.78 -16.28
C ALA A 34 11.21 22.31 -16.51
N LEU A 35 9.92 22.05 -16.73
CA LEU A 35 9.39 20.73 -17.04
C LEU A 35 9.69 20.30 -18.49
N ALA A 36 9.74 21.25 -19.43
CA ALA A 36 10.01 20.95 -20.84
C ALA A 36 11.49 20.62 -21.12
N HIS A 37 12.43 21.11 -20.29
CA HIS A 37 13.87 20.95 -20.50
C HIS A 37 14.51 20.14 -19.37
N PRO A 38 14.79 18.84 -19.58
CA PRO A 38 15.52 18.02 -18.62
C PRO A 38 16.84 18.67 -18.20
N GLY A 39 17.04 18.82 -16.88
CA GLY A 39 18.26 19.40 -16.31
C GLY A 39 18.26 20.92 -16.13
N SER A 40 17.24 21.65 -16.59
CA SER A 40 17.17 23.11 -16.37
C SER A 40 16.83 23.49 -14.92
N ASN A 41 16.33 22.54 -14.12
CA ASN A 41 16.05 22.72 -12.70
C ASN A 41 16.31 21.41 -11.94
N GLU A 42 17.38 21.37 -11.14
CA GLU A 42 17.77 20.17 -10.39
C GLU A 42 16.74 19.76 -9.34
N ILE A 43 16.11 20.73 -8.67
CA ILE A 43 15.08 20.45 -7.66
C ILE A 43 13.89 19.72 -8.30
N LEU A 44 13.46 20.14 -9.49
CA LEU A 44 12.38 19.49 -10.20
C LEU A 44 12.76 18.07 -10.62
N TRP A 45 13.90 17.92 -11.31
CA TRP A 45 14.27 16.67 -11.98
C TRP A 45 14.91 15.62 -11.07
N GLN A 46 15.69 16.02 -10.07
CA GLN A 46 16.40 15.10 -9.17
C GLN A 46 15.68 14.86 -7.84
N ILE A 47 14.75 15.74 -7.44
CA ILE A 47 14.06 15.64 -6.14
C ILE A 47 12.55 15.42 -6.33
N ARG A 48 11.85 16.34 -7.02
CA ARG A 48 10.38 16.27 -7.09
C ARG A 48 9.85 15.17 -7.97
N ILE A 49 10.37 15.03 -9.19
CA ILE A 49 9.91 14.00 -10.14
C ILE A 49 10.08 12.60 -9.54
N PRO A 50 11.24 12.21 -8.98
CA PRO A 50 11.40 10.88 -8.36
C PRO A 50 10.45 10.67 -7.18
N ARG A 51 10.27 11.68 -6.32
CA ARG A 51 9.36 11.62 -5.17
C ARG A 51 7.89 11.44 -5.59
N VAL A 52 7.42 12.23 -6.56
CA VAL A 52 6.04 12.12 -7.08
C VAL A 52 5.84 10.79 -7.81
N ALA A 53 6.82 10.34 -8.59
CA ALA A 53 6.77 9.02 -9.23
C ALA A 53 6.67 7.89 -8.19
N ALA A 54 7.47 7.94 -7.12
CA ALA A 54 7.36 6.98 -6.02
C ALA A 54 5.99 7.05 -5.32
N ALA A 55 5.43 8.25 -5.08
CA ALA A 55 4.09 8.39 -4.52
C ALA A 55 3.03 7.71 -5.39
N VAL A 56 3.11 7.85 -6.72
CA VAL A 56 2.21 7.16 -7.67
C VAL A 56 2.38 5.65 -7.56
N LEU A 57 3.61 5.15 -7.63
CA LEU A 57 3.90 3.71 -7.64
C LEU A 57 3.52 3.02 -6.32
N VAL A 58 3.88 3.63 -5.19
CA VAL A 58 3.55 3.13 -3.86
C VAL A 58 2.05 3.17 -3.63
N GLY A 59 1.39 4.27 -4.01
CA GLY A 59 -0.05 4.39 -3.83
C GLY A 59 -0.82 3.38 -4.67
N ALA A 60 -0.36 3.14 -5.90
CA ALA A 60 -0.88 2.08 -6.75
C ALA A 60 -0.67 0.69 -6.15
N ALA A 61 0.56 0.40 -5.68
CA ALA A 61 0.90 -0.89 -5.08
C ALA A 61 0.05 -1.18 -3.84
N LEU A 62 -0.07 -0.22 -2.92
CA LEU A 62 -0.86 -0.37 -1.70
C LEU A 62 -2.36 -0.47 -1.98
N GLY A 63 -2.88 0.24 -2.98
CA GLY A 63 -4.27 0.11 -3.42
C GLY A 63 -4.60 -1.30 -3.95
N ILE A 64 -3.71 -1.87 -4.76
CA ILE A 64 -3.86 -3.26 -5.25
C ILE A 64 -3.65 -4.26 -4.12
N ALA A 65 -2.67 -4.04 -3.24
CA ALA A 65 -2.41 -4.90 -2.08
C ALA A 65 -3.65 -4.98 -1.18
N GLY A 66 -4.28 -3.83 -0.91
CA GLY A 66 -5.56 -3.73 -0.23
C GLY A 66 -6.66 -4.59 -0.86
N LEU A 67 -6.83 -4.49 -2.18
CA LEU A 67 -7.79 -5.31 -2.92
C LEU A 67 -7.50 -6.81 -2.78
N MET A 68 -6.22 -7.22 -2.84
CA MET A 68 -5.82 -8.62 -2.66
C MET A 68 -6.08 -9.12 -1.24
N ALA A 69 -5.85 -8.30 -0.22
CA ALA A 69 -6.19 -8.63 1.16
C ALA A 69 -7.71 -8.83 1.31
N GLN A 70 -8.52 -7.92 0.77
CA GLN A 70 -9.98 -8.02 0.80
C GLN A 70 -10.49 -9.27 0.08
N GLY A 71 -9.96 -9.56 -1.12
CA GLY A 71 -10.34 -10.74 -1.90
C GLY A 71 -9.93 -12.05 -1.21
N ALA A 72 -8.70 -12.13 -0.68
CA ALA A 72 -8.21 -13.34 -0.02
C ALA A 72 -9.00 -13.68 1.25
N CYS A 73 -9.34 -12.65 2.03
CA CYS A 73 -10.13 -12.80 3.25
C CYS A 73 -11.63 -12.86 2.99
N ASN A 74 -12.09 -12.63 1.77
CA ASN A 74 -13.49 -12.36 1.43
C ASN A 74 -14.13 -11.37 2.42
N ASN A 75 -13.41 -10.30 2.77
CA ASN A 75 -13.82 -9.34 3.79
C ASN A 75 -13.37 -7.93 3.41
N ALA A 76 -14.34 -7.03 3.36
CA ALA A 76 -14.14 -5.61 3.05
C ALA A 76 -13.12 -4.91 3.95
N LEU A 77 -13.05 -5.31 5.21
CA LEU A 77 -12.26 -4.65 6.24
C LEU A 77 -10.82 -5.16 6.26
N ALA A 78 -10.47 -6.15 5.44
CA ALA A 78 -9.10 -6.63 5.38
C ALA A 78 -8.19 -5.59 4.70
N GLU A 79 -7.03 -5.34 5.32
CA GLU A 79 -5.95 -4.50 4.81
C GLU A 79 -4.61 -5.17 5.17
N PRO A 80 -3.54 -5.02 4.35
CA PRO A 80 -2.19 -5.49 4.67
C PRO A 80 -1.72 -5.23 6.11
N ALA A 81 -2.05 -4.06 6.69
CA ALA A 81 -1.67 -3.72 8.06
C ALA A 81 -2.34 -4.62 9.10
N ILE A 82 -3.60 -5.02 8.87
CA ILE A 82 -4.37 -5.89 9.77
C ILE A 82 -3.87 -7.33 9.69
N LEU A 83 -3.41 -7.78 8.52
CA LEU A 83 -2.92 -9.15 8.31
C LEU A 83 -1.49 -9.39 8.82
N GLY A 84 -0.83 -8.36 9.35
CA GLY A 84 0.59 -8.41 9.76
C GLY A 84 1.58 -8.26 8.62
N THR A 85 1.12 -8.04 7.38
CA THR A 85 1.97 -7.86 6.21
C THR A 85 2.87 -6.63 6.37
N SER A 86 2.30 -5.50 6.77
CA SER A 86 3.05 -4.24 6.96
C SER A 86 4.02 -4.33 8.15
N ALA A 87 3.58 -4.90 9.27
CA ALA A 87 4.43 -5.12 10.44
C ALA A 87 5.60 -6.07 10.11
N GLY A 88 5.34 -7.15 9.38
CA GLY A 88 6.36 -8.07 8.88
C GLY A 88 7.34 -7.41 7.92
N ALA A 89 6.87 -6.52 7.04
CA ALA A 89 7.73 -5.75 6.14
C ALA A 89 8.71 -4.87 6.92
N SER A 90 8.19 -4.14 7.91
CA SER A 90 8.98 -3.31 8.81
C SER A 90 10.00 -4.12 9.59
N PHE A 91 9.57 -5.23 10.19
CA PHE A 91 10.47 -6.10 10.95
C PHE A 91 11.58 -6.69 10.08
N GLY A 92 11.24 -7.22 8.90
CA GLY A 92 12.23 -7.81 7.99
C GLY A 92 13.29 -6.80 7.53
N ALA A 93 12.86 -5.58 7.18
CA ALA A 93 13.79 -4.52 6.78
C ALA A 93 14.65 -4.03 7.94
N VAL A 94 14.05 -3.70 9.09
CA VAL A 94 14.76 -3.20 10.27
C VAL A 94 15.76 -4.23 10.79
N LEU A 95 15.38 -5.51 10.88
CA LEU A 95 16.28 -6.57 11.36
C LEU A 95 17.50 -6.71 10.45
N ALA A 96 17.32 -6.70 9.12
CA ALA A 96 18.43 -6.81 8.18
C ALA A 96 19.39 -5.60 8.24
N ILE A 97 18.84 -4.40 8.49
CA ILE A 97 19.64 -3.17 8.70
C ILE A 97 20.42 -3.26 10.01
N LEU A 98 19.78 -3.66 11.11
CA LEU A 98 20.42 -3.80 12.42
C LEU A 98 21.53 -4.85 12.44
N LEU A 99 21.38 -5.93 11.66
CA LEU A 99 22.41 -6.96 11.49
C LEU A 99 23.54 -6.55 10.54
N GLY A 100 23.47 -5.37 9.92
CA GLY A 100 24.47 -4.89 8.97
C GLY A 100 24.49 -5.62 7.63
N VAL A 101 23.46 -6.40 7.31
CA VAL A 101 23.37 -7.19 6.07
C VAL A 101 23.02 -6.30 4.88
N VAL A 102 22.21 -5.26 5.12
CA VAL A 102 21.71 -4.34 4.08
C VAL A 102 21.75 -2.90 4.57
N GLN A 103 21.84 -1.96 3.63
CA GLN A 103 21.76 -0.53 3.92
C GLN A 103 20.32 -0.01 3.78
N VAL A 104 20.03 1.08 4.50
CA VAL A 104 18.75 1.80 4.38
C VAL A 104 18.51 2.22 2.93
N GLY A 105 17.32 1.96 2.40
CA GLY A 105 16.94 2.32 1.03
C GLY A 105 17.57 1.44 -0.08
N SER A 106 18.35 0.42 0.28
CA SER A 106 18.92 -0.52 -0.70
C SER A 106 17.88 -1.51 -1.23
N ILE A 107 18.13 -2.07 -2.42
CA ILE A 107 17.30 -3.17 -2.98
C ILE A 107 17.27 -4.37 -2.01
N GLY A 108 18.37 -4.63 -1.28
CA GLY A 108 18.42 -5.67 -0.26
C GLY A 108 17.39 -5.45 0.85
N ALA A 109 17.26 -4.23 1.35
CA ALA A 109 16.25 -3.89 2.35
C ALA A 109 14.81 -4.12 1.82
N VAL A 110 14.58 -3.83 0.53
CA VAL A 110 13.29 -4.08 -0.12
C VAL A 110 12.95 -5.57 -0.17
N ILE A 111 13.94 -6.40 -0.54
CA ILE A 111 13.78 -7.86 -0.56
C ILE A 111 13.53 -8.40 0.84
N CYS A 112 14.32 -7.97 1.83
CA CYS A 112 14.16 -8.40 3.22
C CYS A 112 12.79 -8.03 3.79
N GLY A 113 12.29 -6.83 3.49
CA GLY A 113 10.94 -6.45 3.88
C GLY A 113 9.86 -7.23 3.14
N ALA A 114 9.99 -7.48 1.84
CA ALA A 114 9.04 -8.34 1.11
C ALA A 114 8.99 -9.77 1.67
N LEU A 115 10.14 -10.34 2.04
CA LEU A 115 10.21 -11.65 2.71
C LEU A 115 9.59 -11.60 4.12
N GLY A 116 9.89 -10.56 4.90
CA GLY A 116 9.28 -10.36 6.21
C GLY A 116 7.75 -10.25 6.14
N ALA A 117 7.24 -9.50 5.16
CA ALA A 117 5.82 -9.38 4.85
C ALA A 117 5.18 -10.73 4.51
N LEU A 118 5.83 -11.52 3.63
CA LEU A 118 5.36 -12.84 3.24
C LEU A 118 5.37 -13.81 4.43
N CYS A 119 6.42 -13.81 5.23
CA CYS A 119 6.54 -14.65 6.43
C CYS A 119 5.45 -14.32 7.45
N ALA A 120 5.25 -13.04 7.77
CA ALA A 120 4.22 -12.61 8.72
C ALA A 120 2.81 -12.96 8.23
N THR A 121 2.52 -12.68 6.96
CA THR A 121 1.19 -12.98 6.37
C THR A 121 0.93 -14.48 6.29
N SER A 122 1.96 -15.27 5.93
CA SER A 122 1.86 -16.74 5.91
C SER A 122 1.66 -17.31 7.30
N LEU A 123 2.33 -16.75 8.32
CA LEU A 123 2.14 -17.11 9.72
C LEU A 123 0.70 -16.83 10.17
N THR A 124 0.18 -15.63 9.90
CA THR A 124 -1.21 -15.26 10.19
C THR A 124 -2.18 -16.27 9.58
N PHE A 125 -1.99 -16.61 8.30
CA PHE A 125 -2.87 -17.53 7.60
C PHE A 125 -2.78 -18.96 8.16
N ARG A 126 -1.57 -19.45 8.45
CA ARG A 126 -1.35 -20.77 9.03
C ARG A 126 -2.03 -20.89 10.40
N LEU A 127 -1.84 -19.89 11.27
CA LEU A 127 -2.46 -19.85 12.59
C LEU A 127 -3.98 -19.77 12.51
N ALA A 128 -4.52 -18.96 11.59
CA ALA A 128 -5.96 -18.87 11.37
C ALA A 128 -6.57 -20.15 10.79
N SER A 129 -5.78 -20.97 10.10
CA SER A 129 -6.21 -22.25 9.51
C SER A 129 -6.12 -23.47 10.44
N LEU A 130 -5.71 -23.30 11.70
CA LEU A 130 -5.54 -24.41 12.65
C LEU A 130 -6.86 -25.08 13.04
N ARG A 131 -7.98 -24.35 13.04
CA ARG A 131 -9.32 -24.93 13.08
C ARG A 131 -9.78 -25.07 11.64
N SER A 132 -10.25 -26.26 11.27
CA SER A 132 -10.52 -26.74 9.90
C SER A 132 -11.29 -25.81 8.94
N ASN A 133 -11.91 -24.72 9.43
CA ASN A 133 -12.51 -23.67 8.62
C ASN A 133 -11.79 -22.33 8.81
N LEU A 134 -11.23 -21.81 7.72
CA LEU A 134 -10.70 -20.45 7.62
C LEU A 134 -11.86 -19.44 7.66
N SER A 135 -12.18 -18.96 8.85
CA SER A 135 -13.10 -17.83 9.01
C SER A 135 -12.38 -16.51 8.78
N SER A 136 -12.98 -15.60 8.01
CA SER A 136 -12.50 -14.22 7.83
C SER A 136 -12.30 -13.49 9.16
N PHE A 137 -13.16 -13.77 10.14
CA PHE A 137 -13.05 -13.19 11.48
C PHE A 137 -11.80 -13.70 12.22
N ALA A 138 -11.54 -15.01 12.13
CA ALA A 138 -10.34 -15.60 12.72
C ALA A 138 -9.05 -15.04 12.08
N LEU A 139 -9.03 -14.87 10.76
CA LEU A 139 -7.91 -14.24 10.05
C LEU A 139 -7.61 -12.83 10.55
N ILE A 140 -8.65 -12.03 10.80
CA ILE A 140 -8.50 -10.67 11.31
C ILE A 140 -7.96 -10.67 12.75
N ILE A 141 -8.54 -11.46 13.66
CA ILE A 141 -8.07 -11.54 15.05
C ILE A 141 -6.62 -12.00 15.13
N VAL A 142 -6.30 -13.09 14.41
CA VAL A 142 -4.94 -13.64 14.38
C VAL A 142 -3.97 -12.63 13.76
N GLY A 143 -4.37 -11.94 12.68
CA GLY A 143 -3.57 -10.91 12.05
C GLY A 143 -3.25 -9.74 12.98
N ILE A 144 -4.24 -9.26 13.73
CA ILE A 144 -4.05 -8.20 14.73
C ILE A 144 -3.06 -8.69 15.81
N ALA A 145 -3.22 -9.92 16.30
CA ALA A 145 -2.33 -10.49 17.31
C ALA A 145 -0.88 -10.64 16.80
N VAL A 146 -0.68 -11.18 15.58
CA VAL A 146 0.63 -11.31 14.94
C VAL A 146 1.27 -9.94 14.73
N SER A 147 0.50 -8.97 14.24
CA SER A 147 0.97 -7.58 14.06
C SER A 147 1.43 -6.96 15.38
N ALA A 148 0.66 -7.15 16.46
CA ALA A 148 0.99 -6.65 17.78
C ALA A 148 2.28 -7.26 18.32
N ILE A 149 2.48 -8.58 18.16
CA ILE A 149 3.71 -9.27 18.57
C ILE A 149 4.91 -8.72 17.78
N ILE A 150 4.81 -8.62 16.45
CA ILE A 150 5.90 -8.11 15.62
C ILE A 150 6.23 -6.66 16.01
N THR A 151 5.20 -5.83 16.20
CA THR A 151 5.37 -4.43 16.61
C THR A 151 6.05 -4.32 17.97
N ALA A 152 5.68 -5.18 18.93
CA ALA A 152 6.33 -5.22 20.24
C ALA A 152 7.81 -5.63 20.14
N VAL A 153 8.14 -6.61 19.30
CA VAL A 153 9.53 -7.02 19.06
C VAL A 153 10.34 -5.90 18.43
N VAL A 154 9.82 -5.23 17.39
CA VAL A 154 10.48 -4.05 16.77
C VAL A 154 10.64 -2.93 17.79
N GLY A 155 9.62 -2.68 18.62
CA GLY A 155 9.65 -1.67 19.67
C GLY A 155 10.74 -1.93 20.71
N LEU A 156 10.81 -3.15 21.24
CA LEU A 156 11.85 -3.58 22.18
C LEU A 156 13.25 -3.46 21.55
N ALA A 157 13.43 -3.94 20.31
CA ALA A 157 14.69 -3.80 19.60
C ALA A 157 15.09 -2.32 19.45
N SER A 158 14.13 -1.43 19.17
CA SER A 158 14.37 0.01 19.04
C SER A 158 14.84 0.67 20.34
N THR A 159 14.49 0.11 21.52
CA THR A 159 14.99 0.63 22.81
C THR A 159 16.45 0.31 23.07
N MET A 160 17.02 -0.67 22.34
CA MET A 160 18.41 -1.09 22.48
C MET A 160 19.38 -0.32 21.57
N VAL A 161 18.87 0.54 20.69
CA VAL A 161 19.66 1.33 19.74
C VAL A 161 19.85 2.77 20.26
N THR A 162 20.71 3.56 19.61
CA THR A 162 20.93 4.95 19.99
C THR A 162 19.65 5.79 19.87
N ARG A 163 19.55 6.90 20.61
CA ARG A 163 18.39 7.81 20.52
C ARG A 163 18.16 8.34 19.10
N ALA A 164 19.24 8.53 18.33
CA ALA A 164 19.17 9.00 16.95
C ALA A 164 18.55 7.92 16.05
N ASP A 165 18.98 6.68 16.18
CA ASP A 165 18.45 5.56 15.39
C ASP A 165 17.01 5.23 15.77
N ALA A 166 16.67 5.24 17.06
CA ALA A 166 15.30 5.05 17.53
C ALA A 166 14.34 6.13 16.98
N ARG A 167 14.81 7.38 16.90
CA ARG A 167 14.08 8.48 16.25
C ARG A 167 13.90 8.20 14.75
N SER A 168 14.96 7.80 14.06
CA SER A 168 14.91 7.46 12.63
C SER A 168 13.94 6.30 12.34
N ILE A 169 13.96 5.24 13.14
CA ILE A 169 13.01 4.11 13.03
C ILE A 169 11.57 4.58 13.26
N SER A 170 11.35 5.46 14.24
CA SER A 170 10.02 6.02 14.54
C SER A 170 9.49 6.85 13.37
N PHE A 171 10.30 7.73 12.78
CA PHE A 171 9.91 8.50 11.59
C PHE A 171 9.67 7.61 10.38
N TRP A 172 10.49 6.59 10.19
CA TRP A 172 10.30 5.62 9.12
C TRP A 172 8.99 4.83 9.30
N ASN A 173 8.63 4.46 10.53
CA ASN A 173 7.35 3.80 10.82
C ASN A 173 6.13 4.66 10.47
N PHE A 174 6.24 5.99 10.49
CA PHE A 174 5.17 6.89 10.06
C PHE A 174 5.16 7.17 8.54
N GLY A 175 6.10 6.59 7.79
CA GLY A 175 6.18 6.69 6.35
C GLY A 175 6.79 8.00 5.86
N SER A 176 7.73 7.90 4.91
CA SER A 176 8.36 9.05 4.25
C SER A 176 8.78 8.74 2.81
N LEU A 177 8.63 9.74 1.93
CA LEU A 177 9.13 9.74 0.56
C LEU A 177 10.34 10.66 0.36
N SER A 178 10.89 11.23 1.45
CA SER A 178 11.95 12.24 1.39
C SER A 178 13.29 11.70 0.86
N LEU A 179 13.58 10.41 1.07
CA LEU A 179 14.85 9.76 0.70
C LEU A 179 14.77 8.96 -0.61
N ILE A 180 13.72 9.18 -1.42
CA ILE A 180 13.54 8.45 -2.66
C ILE A 180 14.59 8.83 -3.69
N THR A 181 15.23 7.81 -4.25
CA THR A 181 16.14 7.92 -5.40
C THR A 181 15.52 7.32 -6.67
N ASN A 182 16.11 7.61 -7.83
CA ASN A 182 15.70 6.99 -9.10
C ASN A 182 15.80 5.46 -9.08
N ASN A 183 16.76 4.90 -8.34
CA ASN A 183 16.89 3.45 -8.17
C ASN A 183 15.70 2.89 -7.38
N ASN A 184 15.20 3.61 -6.37
CA ASN A 184 14.00 3.21 -5.65
C ASN A 184 12.76 3.24 -6.56
N VAL A 185 12.64 4.26 -7.42
CA VAL A 185 11.53 4.35 -8.40
C VAL A 185 11.55 3.16 -9.35
N ALA A 186 12.71 2.77 -9.89
CA ALA A 186 12.84 1.59 -10.76
C ALA A 186 12.50 0.28 -10.03
N ALA A 187 12.94 0.13 -8.78
CA ALA A 187 12.63 -1.03 -7.95
C ALA A 187 11.12 -1.11 -7.65
N LEU A 188 10.49 0.00 -7.27
CA LEU A 188 9.05 0.09 -7.03
C LEU A 188 8.24 -0.19 -8.30
N GLY A 189 8.70 0.28 -9.46
CA GLY A 189 8.10 -0.04 -10.76
C GLY A 189 8.10 -1.55 -11.03
N SER A 190 9.23 -2.20 -10.77
CA SER A 190 9.38 -3.65 -10.93
C SER A 190 8.46 -4.43 -9.96
N VAL A 191 8.41 -4.02 -8.70
CA VAL A 191 7.51 -4.57 -7.67
C VAL A 191 6.05 -4.44 -8.10
N LEU A 192 5.65 -3.25 -8.56
CA LEU A 192 4.28 -2.98 -9.00
C LEU A 192 3.92 -3.84 -10.21
N LEU A 193 4.80 -3.94 -11.22
CA LEU A 193 4.54 -4.74 -12.42
C LEU A 193 4.37 -6.23 -12.09
N ILE A 194 5.27 -6.80 -11.28
CA ILE A 194 5.22 -8.21 -10.89
C ILE A 194 3.97 -8.48 -10.02
N GLY A 195 3.76 -7.68 -8.99
CA GLY A 195 2.64 -7.84 -8.07
C GLY A 195 1.28 -7.60 -8.73
N ALA A 196 1.15 -6.58 -9.58
CA ALA A 196 -0.07 -6.32 -10.33
C ALA A 196 -0.34 -7.40 -11.39
N GLY A 197 0.71 -7.92 -12.05
CA GLY A 197 0.57 -9.05 -12.97
C GLY A 197 0.04 -10.30 -12.28
N LEU A 198 0.54 -10.60 -11.08
CA LEU A 198 0.03 -11.71 -10.27
C LEU A 198 -1.41 -11.47 -9.79
N ALA A 199 -1.70 -10.25 -9.31
CA ALA A 199 -3.05 -9.84 -8.93
C ALA A 199 -4.05 -9.97 -10.10
N TRP A 200 -3.65 -9.57 -11.30
CA TRP A 200 -4.48 -9.66 -12.50
C TRP A 200 -4.80 -11.10 -12.90
N LYS A 201 -3.82 -12.00 -12.72
CA LYS A 201 -3.99 -13.43 -12.99
C LYS A 201 -4.98 -14.08 -12.02
N VAL A 202 -4.93 -13.73 -10.74
CA VAL A 202 -5.82 -14.31 -9.71
C VAL A 202 -7.21 -13.64 -9.65
N ALA A 203 -7.36 -12.43 -10.20
CA ALA A 203 -8.60 -11.64 -10.12
C ALA A 203 -9.89 -12.40 -10.49
N PRO A 204 -9.99 -13.14 -11.61
CA PRO A 204 -11.23 -13.87 -11.93
C PRO A 204 -11.58 -14.94 -10.89
N THR A 205 -10.56 -15.54 -10.26
CA THR A 205 -10.75 -16.52 -9.21
C THR A 205 -11.23 -15.87 -7.91
N LEU A 206 -10.80 -14.64 -7.62
CA LEU A 206 -11.30 -13.85 -6.50
C LEU A 206 -12.75 -13.38 -6.72
N ASP A 207 -13.16 -13.10 -7.96
CA ASP A 207 -14.57 -12.85 -8.29
C ASP A 207 -15.45 -14.06 -7.91
N LEU A 208 -15.01 -15.29 -8.22
CA LEU A 208 -15.72 -16.50 -7.82
C LEU A 208 -15.69 -16.74 -6.31
N LEU A 209 -14.55 -16.47 -5.66
CA LEU A 209 -14.41 -16.59 -4.20
C LEU A 209 -15.35 -15.65 -3.43
N SER A 210 -15.72 -14.52 -4.03
CA SER A 210 -16.67 -13.56 -3.43
C SER A 210 -18.08 -14.13 -3.25
N LEU A 211 -18.44 -15.19 -3.99
CA LEU A 211 -19.70 -15.93 -3.84
C LEU A 211 -19.71 -16.87 -2.62
N GLY A 212 -18.59 -16.97 -1.91
CA GLY A 212 -18.40 -17.86 -0.77
C GLY A 212 -17.62 -19.13 -1.13
N ASP A 213 -16.94 -19.69 -0.12
CA ASP A 213 -16.01 -20.82 -0.29
C ASP A 213 -16.68 -22.07 -0.87
N ALA A 214 -17.88 -22.41 -0.40
CA ALA A 214 -18.61 -23.58 -0.90
C ALA A 214 -19.01 -23.42 -2.37
N THR A 215 -19.56 -22.25 -2.74
CA THR A 215 -19.95 -21.94 -4.11
C THR A 215 -18.74 -21.97 -5.04
N ALA A 216 -17.64 -21.32 -4.66
CA ALA A 216 -16.41 -21.30 -5.43
C ALA A 216 -15.84 -22.71 -5.63
N PHE A 217 -15.84 -23.54 -4.57
CA PHE A 217 -15.40 -24.94 -4.64
C PHE A 217 -16.24 -25.76 -5.64
N HIS A 218 -17.56 -25.63 -5.62
CA HIS A 218 -18.44 -26.32 -6.58
C HIS A 218 -18.29 -25.82 -8.02
N LEU A 219 -17.82 -24.57 -8.21
CA LEU A 219 -17.46 -24.03 -9.53
C LEU A 219 -16.05 -24.43 -10.00
N GLY A 220 -15.38 -25.33 -9.28
CA GLY A 220 -14.07 -25.88 -9.64
C GLY A 220 -12.87 -25.03 -9.20
N VAL A 221 -13.08 -24.06 -8.29
CA VAL A 221 -12.00 -23.22 -7.77
C VAL A 221 -11.31 -23.87 -6.58
N ASP A 222 -9.99 -24.01 -6.66
CA ASP A 222 -9.16 -24.29 -5.49
C ASP A 222 -8.98 -23.02 -4.65
N THR A 223 -9.87 -22.84 -3.66
CA THR A 223 -9.91 -21.64 -2.80
C THR A 223 -8.61 -21.43 -2.03
N ARG A 224 -7.90 -22.50 -1.67
CA ARG A 224 -6.63 -22.43 -0.95
C ARG A 224 -5.52 -21.89 -1.86
N LYS A 225 -5.41 -22.38 -3.09
CA LYS A 225 -4.45 -21.86 -4.07
C LYS A 225 -4.76 -20.41 -4.45
N ALA A 226 -6.03 -20.06 -4.64
CA ALA A 226 -6.45 -18.69 -4.95
C ALA A 226 -6.00 -17.71 -3.86
N ARG A 227 -6.25 -18.04 -2.59
CA ARG A 227 -5.79 -17.24 -1.45
C ARG A 227 -4.27 -17.15 -1.41
N MET A 228 -3.56 -18.26 -1.56
CA MET A 228 -2.09 -18.25 -1.54
C MET A 228 -1.50 -17.31 -2.60
N LEU A 229 -2.01 -17.34 -3.84
CA LEU A 229 -1.56 -16.44 -4.89
C LEU A 229 -1.88 -14.97 -4.59
N ALA A 230 -3.06 -14.69 -4.04
CA ALA A 230 -3.43 -13.34 -3.60
C ALA A 230 -2.52 -12.84 -2.46
N LEU A 231 -2.16 -13.71 -1.51
CA LEU A 231 -1.22 -13.38 -0.42
C LEU A 231 0.20 -13.13 -0.92
N VAL A 232 0.66 -13.87 -1.92
CA VAL A 232 1.96 -13.61 -2.57
C VAL A 232 1.94 -12.25 -3.28
N ALA A 233 0.87 -11.95 -4.04
CA ALA A 233 0.72 -10.64 -4.69
C ALA A 233 0.69 -9.50 -3.66
N LEU A 234 -0.11 -9.64 -2.61
CA LEU A 234 -0.19 -8.74 -1.46
C LEU A 234 1.19 -8.52 -0.83
N SER A 235 1.95 -9.58 -0.57
CA SER A 235 3.25 -9.50 0.10
C SER A 235 4.31 -8.82 -0.77
N ILE A 236 4.31 -9.06 -2.09
CA ILE A 236 5.20 -8.37 -3.02
C ILE A 236 4.86 -6.86 -3.03
N LEU A 237 3.59 -6.52 -3.22
CA LEU A 237 3.15 -5.13 -3.35
C LEU A 237 3.30 -4.33 -2.06
N ALA A 238 2.72 -4.82 -0.95
CA ALA A 238 2.79 -4.15 0.34
C ALA A 238 4.20 -4.22 0.93
N GLY A 239 4.87 -5.37 0.84
CA GLY A 239 6.23 -5.53 1.34
C GLY A 239 7.23 -4.66 0.61
N GLY A 240 7.18 -4.60 -0.74
CA GLY A 240 8.06 -3.75 -1.52
C GLY A 240 7.79 -2.25 -1.33
N ALA A 241 6.53 -1.86 -1.17
CA ALA A 241 6.17 -0.49 -0.82
C ALA A 241 6.66 -0.11 0.59
N VAL A 242 6.23 -0.86 1.62
CA VAL A 242 6.51 -0.55 3.03
C VAL A 242 8.00 -0.60 3.35
N SER A 243 8.75 -1.55 2.77
CA SER A 243 10.19 -1.60 2.96
C SER A 243 10.94 -0.41 2.36
N THR A 244 10.39 0.22 1.32
CA THR A 244 11.02 1.38 0.68
C THR A 244 10.67 2.67 1.41
N VAL A 245 9.40 2.85 1.77
CA VAL A 245 8.88 4.16 2.22
C VAL A 245 8.31 4.15 3.64
N GLY A 246 8.36 3.03 4.33
CA GLY A 246 7.74 2.86 5.64
C GLY A 246 6.24 2.57 5.57
N THR A 247 5.60 2.49 6.73
CA THR A 247 4.18 2.15 6.82
C THR A 247 3.31 3.33 6.40
N ILE A 248 2.42 3.09 5.44
CA ILE A 248 1.37 4.05 5.04
C ILE A 248 0.04 3.43 5.45
N ALA A 249 -0.57 3.98 6.50
CA ALA A 249 -1.81 3.47 7.05
C ALA A 249 -3.04 3.90 6.23
N PHE A 250 -4.10 3.09 6.32
CA PHE A 250 -5.44 3.28 5.74
C PHE A 250 -5.55 3.28 4.22
N LEU A 251 -4.44 3.44 3.49
CA LEU A 251 -4.49 3.53 2.03
C LEU A 251 -4.97 2.23 1.39
N GLY A 252 -4.53 1.08 1.93
CA GLY A 252 -4.94 -0.24 1.45
C GLY A 252 -6.40 -0.56 1.76
N LEU A 253 -6.99 0.05 2.79
CA LEU A 253 -8.42 -0.07 3.06
C LEU A 253 -9.24 0.88 2.19
N ALA A 254 -8.87 2.16 2.15
CA ALA A 254 -9.65 3.21 1.52
C ALA A 254 -9.73 3.07 -0.01
N ALA A 255 -8.60 2.87 -0.69
CA ALA A 255 -8.54 2.88 -2.15
C ALA A 255 -9.45 1.83 -2.84
N PRO A 256 -9.38 0.53 -2.50
CA PRO A 256 -10.27 -0.48 -3.09
C PRO A 256 -11.74 -0.31 -2.68
N HIS A 257 -12.01 0.24 -1.49
CA HIS A 257 -13.38 0.57 -1.08
C HIS A 257 -13.99 1.67 -1.93
N ILE A 258 -13.27 2.77 -2.11
CA ILE A 258 -13.69 3.88 -2.97
C ILE A 258 -13.86 3.37 -4.40
N ALA A 259 -12.91 2.58 -4.91
CA ALA A 259 -12.99 1.98 -6.23
C ALA A 259 -14.27 1.14 -6.38
N ARG A 260 -14.57 0.26 -5.42
CA ARG A 260 -15.77 -0.59 -5.44
C ARG A 260 -17.06 0.21 -5.35
N PHE A 261 -17.07 1.27 -4.55
CA PHE A 261 -18.22 2.15 -4.39
C PHE A 261 -18.59 2.86 -5.71
N ILE A 262 -17.58 3.34 -6.44
CA ILE A 262 -17.74 4.11 -7.69
C ILE A 262 -17.95 3.18 -8.88
N TYR A 263 -17.14 2.13 -8.99
CA TYR A 263 -16.95 1.34 -10.22
C TYR A 263 -17.57 -0.07 -10.20
N GLY A 264 -17.98 -0.56 -9.03
CA GLY A 264 -18.55 -1.90 -8.87
C GLY A 264 -17.52 -2.98 -8.50
N PRO A 265 -17.94 -4.26 -8.40
CA PRO A 265 -17.18 -5.30 -7.67
C PRO A 265 -16.18 -6.11 -8.51
N ALA A 266 -16.16 -5.99 -9.84
CA ALA A 266 -15.35 -6.86 -10.70
C ALA A 266 -13.84 -6.66 -10.48
N HIS A 267 -13.14 -7.71 -10.03
CA HIS A 267 -11.77 -7.60 -9.51
C HIS A 267 -10.76 -7.06 -10.52
N ARG A 268 -10.81 -7.48 -11.80
CA ARG A 268 -9.87 -6.97 -12.82
C ARG A 268 -9.99 -5.46 -13.00
N PHE A 269 -11.23 -4.97 -13.06
CA PHE A 269 -11.46 -3.54 -13.18
C PHE A 269 -11.08 -2.81 -11.90
N LEU A 270 -11.37 -3.41 -10.74
CA LEU A 270 -10.95 -2.90 -9.45
C LEU A 270 -9.44 -2.80 -9.28
N ILE A 271 -8.63 -3.70 -9.85
CA ILE A 271 -7.16 -3.60 -9.77
C ILE A 271 -6.70 -2.26 -10.34
N ILE A 272 -7.19 -1.90 -11.54
CA ILE A 272 -6.81 -0.65 -12.21
C ILE A 272 -7.32 0.55 -11.40
N GLN A 273 -8.59 0.52 -10.99
CA GLN A 273 -9.19 1.67 -10.30
C GLN A 273 -8.64 1.87 -8.88
N SER A 274 -8.39 0.79 -8.15
CA SER A 274 -7.76 0.84 -6.82
C SER A 274 -6.32 1.36 -6.92
N ALA A 275 -5.60 1.01 -7.99
CA ALA A 275 -4.27 1.54 -8.24
C ALA A 275 -4.30 3.06 -8.48
N LEU A 276 -5.19 3.53 -9.36
CA LEU A 276 -5.31 4.95 -9.69
C LEU A 276 -5.79 5.80 -8.50
N ILE A 277 -6.79 5.31 -7.76
CA ILE A 277 -7.30 5.98 -6.56
C ILE A 277 -6.23 5.99 -5.46
N GLY A 278 -5.56 4.86 -5.22
CA GLY A 278 -4.47 4.77 -4.25
C GLY A 278 -3.32 5.73 -4.57
N ALA A 279 -2.90 5.79 -5.84
CA ALA A 279 -1.93 6.76 -6.32
C ALA A 279 -2.38 8.20 -6.08
N THR A 280 -3.64 8.52 -6.39
CA THR A 280 -4.20 9.87 -6.21
C THR A 280 -4.19 10.28 -4.74
N LEU A 281 -4.67 9.42 -3.85
CA LEU A 281 -4.70 9.67 -2.41
C LEU A 281 -3.30 9.89 -1.84
N LEU A 282 -2.33 9.08 -2.26
CA LEU A 282 -0.96 9.21 -1.76
C LEU A 282 -0.26 10.45 -2.30
N VAL A 283 -0.43 10.78 -3.59
CA VAL A 283 0.11 12.03 -4.18
C VAL A 283 -0.48 13.25 -3.48
N ALA A 284 -1.79 13.25 -3.22
CA ALA A 284 -2.46 14.32 -2.49
C ALA A 284 -1.91 14.45 -1.05
N ALA A 285 -1.77 13.33 -0.34
CA ALA A 285 -1.25 13.31 1.02
C ALA A 285 0.22 13.75 1.09
N ASP A 286 1.08 13.29 0.18
CA ASP A 286 2.49 13.71 0.13
C ASP A 286 2.63 15.19 -0.25
N THR A 287 1.77 15.70 -1.14
CA THR A 287 1.72 17.14 -1.46
C THR A 287 1.35 17.96 -0.24
N ALA A 288 0.31 17.55 0.50
CA ALA A 288 -0.08 18.21 1.75
C ALA A 288 1.04 18.13 2.82
N ALA A 289 1.68 16.97 2.94
CA ALA A 289 2.75 16.73 3.92
C ALA A 289 3.97 17.64 3.72
N ARG A 290 4.32 17.96 2.47
CA ARG A 290 5.45 18.85 2.13
C ARG A 290 5.09 20.34 2.15
N THR A 291 3.81 20.72 2.17
CA THR A 291 3.38 22.13 2.08
C THR A 291 2.83 22.70 3.37
N ILE A 292 2.10 21.91 4.19
CA ILE A 292 1.36 22.44 5.34
C ILE A 292 2.28 23.03 6.42
N ALA A 293 3.44 22.40 6.66
CA ALA A 293 4.36 22.78 7.74
C ALA A 293 5.75 23.15 7.24
N ALA A 294 5.88 23.59 5.98
CA ALA A 294 7.17 23.95 5.38
C ALA A 294 7.94 24.95 6.27
N PRO A 295 9.26 24.75 6.50
CA PRO A 295 10.17 23.79 5.87
C PRO A 295 10.18 22.38 6.50
N ASN A 296 9.42 22.14 7.56
CA ASN A 296 9.33 20.82 8.18
C ASN A 296 8.41 19.90 7.36
N GLU A 297 8.85 18.67 7.13
CA GLU A 297 8.02 17.66 6.47
C GLU A 297 7.20 16.87 7.49
N LEU A 298 5.90 16.79 7.25
CA LEU A 298 5.02 15.93 8.05
C LEU A 298 5.15 14.47 7.61
N PRO A 299 5.06 13.50 8.54
CA PRO A 299 5.05 12.09 8.16
C PRO A 299 3.81 11.74 7.34
N ILE A 300 4.01 11.12 6.18
CA ILE A 300 2.97 10.97 5.16
C ILE A 300 1.88 10.01 5.63
N GLY A 301 2.23 8.95 6.37
CA GLY A 301 1.28 7.97 6.92
C GLY A 301 0.29 8.59 7.91
N LEU A 302 0.67 9.66 8.61
CA LEU A 302 -0.23 10.41 9.47
C LEU A 302 -1.22 11.24 8.64
N VAL A 303 -0.72 11.91 7.59
CA VAL A 303 -1.55 12.70 6.67
C VAL A 303 -2.53 11.82 5.91
N THR A 304 -2.10 10.65 5.42
CA THR A 304 -3.01 9.70 4.75
C THR A 304 -4.09 9.20 5.69
N SER A 305 -3.79 9.00 6.97
CA SER A 305 -4.79 8.58 7.96
C SER A 305 -5.85 9.66 8.20
N LEU A 306 -5.43 10.93 8.28
CA LEU A 306 -6.34 12.08 8.43
C LEU A 306 -7.25 12.29 7.22
N ILE A 307 -6.82 11.87 6.03
CA ILE A 307 -7.64 11.95 4.80
C ILE A 307 -8.50 10.69 4.65
N GLY A 308 -7.89 9.51 4.76
CA GLY A 308 -8.50 8.23 4.46
C GLY A 308 -9.57 7.80 5.48
N ALA A 309 -9.33 8.02 6.78
CA ALA A 309 -10.29 7.60 7.81
C ALA A 309 -11.62 8.36 7.71
N PRO A 310 -11.67 9.71 7.59
CA PRO A 310 -12.94 10.42 7.38
C PRO A 310 -13.69 10.00 6.11
N ILE A 311 -12.97 9.80 5.00
CA ILE A 311 -13.58 9.33 3.74
C ILE A 311 -14.28 7.98 3.96
N LEU A 312 -13.61 7.04 4.64
CA LEU A 312 -14.18 5.74 4.93
C LEU A 312 -15.40 5.84 5.86
N ILE A 313 -15.31 6.66 6.92
CA ILE A 313 -16.42 6.89 7.85
C ILE A 313 -17.66 7.40 7.10
N VAL A 314 -17.48 8.40 6.23
CA VAL A 314 -18.57 8.97 5.42
C VAL A 314 -19.15 7.90 4.48
N LEU A 315 -18.30 7.17 3.76
CA LEU A 315 -18.76 6.13 2.81
C LEU A 315 -19.59 5.04 3.50
N VAL A 316 -19.13 4.55 4.66
CA VAL A 316 -19.85 3.54 5.44
C VAL A 316 -21.17 4.10 5.97
N SER A 317 -21.18 5.35 6.44
CA SER A 317 -22.39 6.00 6.95
C SER A 317 -23.45 6.24 5.88
N MET A 318 -23.05 6.44 4.62
CA MET A 318 -23.96 6.76 3.52
C MET A 318 -24.64 5.54 2.87
N ARG A 319 -24.04 4.34 2.91
CA ARG A 319 -24.56 3.18 2.15
C ARG A 319 -24.37 1.86 2.89
N ASN A 320 -25.20 1.65 3.91
CA ASN A 320 -25.26 0.42 4.72
C ASN A 320 -25.69 -0.84 3.93
N THR A 321 -26.07 -0.71 2.65
CA THR A 321 -26.72 -1.76 1.84
C THR A 321 -25.82 -2.46 0.82
N ILE A 322 -24.56 -2.05 0.64
CA ILE A 322 -23.63 -2.75 -0.27
C ILE A 322 -23.08 -4.03 0.37
N TRP A 323 -23.14 -4.14 1.70
CA TRP A 323 -22.56 -5.23 2.46
C TRP A 323 -23.66 -6.00 3.20
N LYS A 324 -24.19 -7.03 2.56
CA LYS A 324 -24.50 -8.25 3.30
C LYS A 324 -23.33 -9.18 3.06
N THR A 325 -22.39 -9.24 4.00
CA THR A 325 -21.64 -10.48 4.17
C THR A 325 -22.69 -11.57 4.42
N PRO A 326 -22.69 -12.67 3.65
CA PRO A 326 -23.60 -13.77 3.92
C PRO A 326 -23.43 -14.29 5.35
#